data_AF-A0AAU9FI33-F1
#
_entry.id   AF-A0AAU9FI33-F1
#
_cell.length_a   1.000
_cell.length_b   1.000
_cell.length_c   1.000
_cell.angle_alpha   90.00
_cell.angle_beta   90.00
_cell.angle_gamma   90.00
#
_symmetry.space_group_name_H-M   'P 1'
#
loop_
_entity.id
_entity.type
_entity.pdbx_description
1 polymer ?
#
loop_
_entity_poly.entity_id
_entity_poly.type
_entity_poly.pdbx_seq_one_letter_code
_entity_poly.pdbx_strand_id
1 'polypeptide(L)' 'MSESHFDEYEHYNFDYDKHIFSGHGGKQRSKKEASVHTNHFDPSGHSRKILTKLMNTNTNNIKKACKN' A
#
# COMPACT_ATOMS: atom_id res chain seq x y z
N MET A 1 -11.99 -30.54 -0.10
CA MET A 1 -12.11 -30.67 -1.56
C MET A 1 -10.74 -31.11 -2.04
N SER A 2 -10.53 -32.39 -2.33
CA SER A 2 -9.23 -32.92 -2.76
C SER A 2 -8.92 -32.46 -4.19
N GLU A 3 -7.63 -32.34 -4.54
CA GLU A 3 -7.15 -31.96 -5.90
C GLU A 3 -7.79 -32.79 -7.03
N SER A 4 -8.26 -34.00 -6.74
CA SER A 4 -8.97 -34.89 -7.66
C SER A 4 -10.36 -34.42 -8.09
N HIS A 5 -10.84 -33.29 -7.61
CA HIS A 5 -12.15 -32.73 -7.94
C HIS A 5 -12.09 -31.43 -8.74
N PHE A 6 -10.88 -30.89 -8.94
CA PHE A 6 -10.71 -29.68 -9.73
C PHE A 6 -10.46 -30.07 -11.18
N ASP A 7 -11.18 -29.43 -12.10
CA ASP A 7 -10.83 -29.56 -13.51
C ASP A 7 -9.62 -28.69 -13.86
N GLU A 8 -9.00 -28.96 -15.00
CA GLU A 8 -7.78 -28.28 -15.46
C GLU A 8 -7.96 -26.75 -15.54
N TYR A 9 -9.20 -26.27 -15.63
CA TYR A 9 -9.55 -24.85 -15.74
C TYR A 9 -9.77 -24.17 -14.39
N GLU A 10 -10.10 -24.90 -13.32
CA GLU A 10 -10.23 -24.33 -11.99
C GLU A 10 -8.89 -23.83 -11.43
N HIS A 11 -7.77 -24.49 -11.74
CA HIS A 11 -6.44 -24.08 -11.31
C HIS A 11 -6.06 -22.67 -11.79
N TYR A 12 -6.50 -22.29 -12.98
CA TYR A 12 -6.19 -20.99 -13.57
C TYR A 12 -6.83 -19.83 -12.78
N ASN A 13 -8.02 -20.06 -12.24
CA ASN A 13 -8.74 -19.06 -11.45
C ASN A 13 -8.05 -18.83 -10.10
N PHE A 14 -7.59 -19.89 -9.43
CA PHE A 14 -6.94 -19.80 -8.12
C PHE A 14 -5.54 -19.17 -8.17
N ASP A 15 -4.74 -19.48 -9.19
CA ASP A 15 -3.41 -18.88 -9.35
C ASP A 15 -3.51 -17.39 -9.68
N TYR A 16 -4.48 -17.00 -10.51
CA TYR A 16 -4.69 -15.59 -10.83
C TYR A 16 -5.15 -14.78 -9.61
N ASP A 17 -6.06 -15.33 -8.80
CA ASP A 17 -6.56 -14.68 -7.58
C ASP A 17 -5.44 -14.46 -6.56
N LYS A 18 -4.53 -15.42 -6.44
CA LYS A 18 -3.34 -15.30 -5.60
C LYS A 18 -2.45 -14.13 -6.06
N HIS A 19 -2.31 -13.87 -7.35
CA HIS A 19 -1.51 -12.75 -7.83
C HIS A 19 -2.18 -11.38 -7.65
N ILE A 20 -3.52 -11.33 -7.67
CA ILE A 20 -4.30 -10.09 -7.46
C ILE A 20 -4.39 -9.74 -5.97
N PHE A 21 -4.64 -10.73 -5.11
CA PHE A 21 -4.97 -10.51 -3.71
C PHE A 21 -3.85 -10.86 -2.72
N SER A 22 -2.81 -11.60 -3.13
CA SER A 22 -1.66 -11.90 -2.27
C SER A 22 -0.58 -10.79 -2.34
N GLY A 23 -1.02 -9.56 -2.10
CA GLY A 23 -0.13 -8.47 -1.72
C GLY A 23 0.05 -8.51 -0.21
N HIS A 24 1.06 -9.24 0.29
CA HIS A 24 1.43 -9.21 1.70
C HIS A 24 1.70 -7.76 2.15
N GLY A 25 0.77 -7.19 2.93
CA GLY A 25 0.98 -6.04 3.81
C GLY A 25 0.93 -4.65 3.16
N GLY A 26 -0.17 -3.92 3.42
CA GLY A 26 -0.20 -2.45 3.38
C GLY A 26 -0.26 -1.78 2.00
N LYS A 27 -1.32 -0.99 1.78
CA LYS A 27 -1.52 0.00 0.70
C LYS A 27 -1.25 -0.44 -0.75
N GLN A 28 -1.06 -1.72 -1.04
CA GLN A 28 -0.89 -2.29 -2.39
C GLN A 28 -0.04 -1.43 -3.33
N ARG A 29 1.14 -1.02 -2.88
CA ARG A 29 2.05 -0.26 -3.73
C ARG A 29 2.95 -1.20 -4.51
N SER A 30 3.13 -0.94 -5.80
CA SER A 30 4.14 -1.63 -6.59
C SER A 30 5.55 -1.32 -6.05
N LYS A 31 6.53 -2.21 -6.29
CA LYS A 31 7.94 -1.97 -5.92
C LYS A 31 8.48 -0.65 -6.49
N LYS A 32 7.98 -0.25 -7.67
CA LYS A 32 8.28 1.03 -8.33
C LYS A 32 7.70 2.21 -7.57
N GLU A 33 6.45 2.13 -7.11
CA GLU A 33 5.83 3.19 -6.29
C GLU A 33 6.52 3.35 -4.94
N ALA A 34 6.96 2.25 -4.33
CA ALA A 34 7.70 2.30 -3.09
C ALA A 34 9.03 3.06 -3.26
N SER A 35 9.78 2.80 -4.33
CA SER A 35 11.07 3.46 -4.57
C SER A 35 10.92 4.95 -4.85
N VAL A 36 9.98 5.35 -5.71
CA VAL A 36 9.72 6.77 -6.03
C VAL A 36 9.15 7.55 -4.84
N HIS A 37 8.46 6.87 -3.92
CA HIS A 37 7.92 7.49 -2.72
C HIS A 37 8.94 7.56 -1.56
N THR A 38 10.20 7.16 -1.78
CA THR A 38 11.26 7.34 -0.78
C THR A 38 11.90 8.74 -0.86
N ASN A 39 12.70 9.05 0.16
CA ASN A 39 13.30 10.35 0.43
C ASN A 39 14.32 10.77 -0.65
N HIS A 40 13.87 11.29 -1.78
CA HIS A 40 14.75 11.84 -2.82
C HIS A 40 15.51 13.06 -2.28
N PHE A 41 16.81 13.15 -2.62
CA PHE A 41 17.61 14.32 -2.29
C PHE A 41 17.13 15.48 -3.13
N ASP A 42 16.61 16.49 -2.46
CA ASP A 42 16.09 17.70 -3.03
C ASP A 42 16.56 18.84 -2.13
N PRO A 43 17.24 19.88 -2.68
CA PRO A 43 17.83 20.96 -1.90
C PRO A 43 16.87 21.65 -0.94
N SER A 44 15.56 21.63 -1.25
CA SER A 44 14.49 22.14 -0.39
C SER A 44 13.47 21.05 0.01
N GLY A 45 13.78 19.79 -0.28
CA GLY A 45 12.94 18.65 0.03
C GLY A 45 12.88 18.34 1.52
N HIS A 46 13.93 18.68 2.28
CA HIS A 46 13.92 18.49 3.73
C HIS A 46 12.91 19.42 4.42
N SER A 47 12.91 20.71 4.08
CA SER A 47 11.95 21.68 4.63
C SER A 47 10.52 21.38 4.17
N ARG A 48 10.29 21.03 2.89
CA ARG A 48 8.98 20.57 2.41
C ARG A 48 8.48 19.32 3.14
N LYS A 49 9.37 18.37 3.43
CA LYS A 49 9.03 17.15 4.17
C LYS A 49 8.66 17.45 5.62
N ILE A 50 9.36 18.37 6.27
CA ILE A 50 9.02 18.80 7.63
C ILE A 50 7.63 19.46 7.63
N LEU A 51 7.40 20.41 6.73
CA LEU A 51 6.11 21.10 6.60
C LEU A 51 4.97 20.10 6.36
N THR A 52 5.11 19.21 5.38
CA THR A 52 4.07 18.23 5.05
C THR A 52 3.81 17.25 6.20
N LYS A 53 4.85 16.81 6.91
CA LYS A 53 4.68 15.99 8.13
C LYS A 53 3.91 16.76 9.19
N LEU A 54 4.24 18.02 9.45
CA LEU A 54 3.55 18.87 10.42
C LEU A 54 2.05 19.05 10.06
N MET A 55 1.73 19.32 8.79
CA MET A 55 0.33 19.43 8.35
C MET A 55 -0.42 18.09 8.51
N ASN A 56 0.21 16.98 8.12
CA ASN A 56 -0.39 15.64 8.22
C ASN A 56 -0.62 15.22 9.67
N THR A 57 0.32 15.50 10.58
CA THR A 57 0.12 15.21 12.01
C THR A 57 -1.02 16.02 12.58
N ASN A 58 -1.11 17.32 12.26
CA ASN A 58 -2.21 18.17 12.72
C ASN A 58 -3.57 17.68 12.19
N THR A 59 -3.69 17.43 10.89
CA THR A 59 -4.95 16.94 10.30
C THR A 59 -5.36 15.58 10.87
N ASN A 60 -4.41 14.67 11.11
CA ASN A 60 -4.70 13.39 11.74
C ASN A 60 -5.15 13.55 13.20
N ASN A 61 -4.55 14.48 13.95
CA ASN A 61 -4.95 14.76 15.34
C ASN A 61 -6.35 15.38 15.39
N ILE A 62 -6.68 16.32 14.50
CA ILE A 62 -8.03 16.91 14.39
C ILE A 62 -9.05 15.82 14.03
N LYS A 63 -8.75 14.98 13.04
CA LYS A 63 -9.63 13.85 12.66
C LYS A 63 -9.85 12.89 13.82
N LYS A 64 -8.83 12.60 14.63
CA LYS A 64 -8.96 11.78 15.83
C LYS A 64 -9.85 12.45 16.88
N ALA A 65 -9.64 13.74 17.14
CA ALA A 65 -10.43 14.48 18.12
C ALA A 65 -11.91 14.58 17.72
N CYS A 66 -12.21 14.76 16.44
CA CYS A 66 -13.57 14.84 15.89
C CYS A 66 -14.27 13.47 15.79
N LYS A 67 -13.55 12.36 15.96
CA LYS A 67 -14.09 11.00 15.89
C LYS A 67 -14.64 10.50 17.24
N ASN A 68 -14.46 11.27 18.31
CA ASN A 68 -15.01 11.00 19.64
C ASN A 68 -16.32 11.74 19.87
#